data_AF-A0A392NXS8-F1
#
_entry.id   AF-A0A392NXS8-F1
#
_cell.length_a   1.000
_cell.length_b   1.000
_cell.length_c   1.000
_cell.angle_alpha   90.00
_cell.angle_beta   90.00
_cell.angle_gamma   90.00
#
_symmetry.space_group_name_H-M   'P 1'
#
loop_
_entity.id
_entity.type
_entity.pdbx_description
1 polymer ?
#
loop_
_entity_poly.entity_id
_entity_poly.type
_entity_poly.pdbx_seq_one_letter_code
_entity_poly.pdbx_strand_id
1 'polypeptide(L)'
;MQDEHMLNYFVKNNILKPIIDAFVANGNRYNLLNSAVLELFEYIRKENDLKLLLKHLVDSYWGQLVKFEHLVSIHSLKVKYEQCVDNGGTNGAVVMDLRRRIDERAVEREEEERYFNED
;
A
#
# COMPACT_ATOMS: atom_id res chain seq x y z
N MET A 1 -12.38 2.50 10.17
CA MET A 1 -12.50 2.17 11.61
C MET A 1 -12.23 0.70 11.88
N GLN A 2 -13.02 -0.26 11.36
CA GLN A 2 -12.77 -1.69 11.64
C GLN A 2 -11.49 -2.24 10.96
N ASP A 3 -11.27 -1.91 9.68
CA ASP A 3 -10.11 -2.41 8.93
C ASP A 3 -8.78 -1.90 9.50
N GLU A 4 -8.74 -0.66 9.97
CA GLU A 4 -7.54 -0.07 10.58
C GLU A 4 -7.19 -0.72 11.92
N HIS A 5 -8.18 -1.07 12.75
CA HIS A 5 -7.94 -1.83 13.98
C HIS A 5 -7.43 -3.25 13.68
N MET A 6 -7.96 -3.89 12.64
CA MET A 6 -7.50 -5.20 12.18
C MET A 6 -6.05 -5.11 11.69
N LEU A 7 -5.72 -4.16 10.83
CA LEU A 7 -4.34 -4.00 10.34
C LEU A 7 -3.36 -3.69 11.48
N ASN A 8 -3.74 -2.84 12.43
CA ASN A 8 -2.94 -2.59 13.62
C ASN A 8 -2.76 -3.84 14.48
N TYR A 9 -3.79 -4.68 14.59
CA TYR A 9 -3.69 -5.97 15.28
C TYR A 9 -2.72 -6.91 14.57
N PHE A 10 -2.73 -6.97 13.23
CA PHE A 10 -1.80 -7.77 12.45
C PHE A 10 -0.34 -7.37 12.70
N VAL A 11 -0.07 -6.05 12.69
CA VAL A 11 1.25 -5.49 12.93
C VAL A 11 1.69 -5.74 14.38
N LYS A 12 0.87 -5.39 15.37
CA LYS A 12 1.21 -5.51 16.79
C LYS A 12 1.48 -6.95 17.22
N ASN A 13 0.77 -7.92 16.64
CA ASN A 13 0.92 -9.33 16.97
C ASN A 13 1.84 -10.09 16.02
N ASN A 14 2.53 -9.39 15.09
CA ASN A 14 3.43 -10.00 14.10
C ASN A 14 2.81 -11.22 13.38
N ILE A 15 1.56 -11.10 12.94
CA ILE A 15 0.81 -12.24 12.37
C ILE A 15 1.49 -12.79 11.10
N LEU A 16 2.23 -11.94 10.38
CA LEU A 16 3.00 -12.37 9.21
C LEU A 16 4.23 -13.22 9.57
N LYS A 17 4.76 -13.13 10.79
CA LYS A 17 5.98 -13.84 11.19
C LYS A 17 5.95 -15.35 10.89
N PRO A 18 4.95 -16.15 11.32
CA PRO A 18 4.91 -17.58 11.00
C PRO A 18 4.86 -17.87 9.50
N ILE A 19 4.23 -16.99 8.70
CA ILE A 19 4.17 -17.11 7.24
C ILE A 19 5.57 -16.89 6.64
N ILE A 20 6.27 -15.84 7.12
CA ILE A 20 7.64 -15.53 6.70
C ILE A 20 8.60 -16.65 7.09
N ASP A 21 8.53 -17.13 8.32
CA ASP A 21 9.40 -18.20 8.82
C ASP A 21 9.19 -19.48 7.98
N ALA A 22 7.94 -19.83 7.65
CA ALA A 22 7.62 -20.95 6.78
C ALA A 22 8.16 -20.77 5.35
N PHE A 23 8.02 -19.57 4.78
CA PHE A 23 8.55 -19.24 3.45
C PHE A 23 10.08 -19.33 3.40
N VAL A 24 10.76 -18.78 4.39
CA VAL A 24 12.22 -18.82 4.50
C VAL A 24 12.72 -20.26 4.68
N ALA A 25 12.07 -21.04 5.54
CA ALA A 25 12.39 -22.46 5.74
C ALA A 25 12.11 -23.32 4.49
N ASN A 26 11.14 -22.92 3.66
CA ASN A 26 10.85 -23.58 2.41
C ASN A 26 12.01 -23.45 1.39
N GLY A 27 12.75 -22.34 1.44
CA GLY A 27 13.90 -22.08 0.57
C GLY A 27 13.50 -21.98 -0.90
N ASN A 28 14.34 -22.49 -1.81
CA ASN A 28 14.12 -22.40 -3.26
C ASN A 28 13.14 -23.47 -3.82
N ARG A 29 12.26 -24.02 -2.98
CA ARG A 29 11.29 -25.06 -3.41
C ARG A 29 10.05 -24.41 -4.01
N TYR A 30 9.82 -24.65 -5.28
CA TYR A 30 8.61 -24.22 -5.98
C TYR A 30 7.45 -25.19 -5.71
N ASN A 31 6.71 -24.94 -4.63
CA ASN A 31 5.54 -25.72 -4.23
C ASN A 31 4.34 -24.80 -3.94
N LEU A 32 3.23 -25.39 -3.49
CA LEU A 32 2.01 -24.65 -3.18
C LEU A 32 2.24 -23.56 -2.11
N LEU A 33 3.06 -23.84 -1.09
CA LEU A 33 3.39 -22.85 -0.07
C LEU A 33 4.12 -21.65 -0.67
N ASN A 34 5.10 -21.89 -1.54
CA ASN A 34 5.81 -20.83 -2.25
C ASN A 34 4.83 -19.97 -3.08
N SER A 35 3.99 -20.60 -3.89
CA SER A 35 3.02 -19.88 -4.73
C SER A 35 2.02 -19.07 -3.90
N ALA A 36 1.47 -19.66 -2.83
CA ALA A 36 0.49 -19.00 -1.96
C ALA A 36 1.08 -17.78 -1.24
N VAL A 37 2.32 -17.86 -0.76
CA VAL A 37 2.98 -16.73 -0.10
C VAL A 37 3.32 -15.61 -1.10
N LEU A 38 3.78 -15.96 -2.30
CA LEU A 38 4.04 -14.96 -3.34
C LEU A 38 2.76 -14.26 -3.78
N GLU A 39 1.64 -14.98 -3.91
CA GLU A 39 0.33 -14.40 -4.20
C GLU A 39 -0.16 -13.47 -3.07
N LEU A 40 0.04 -13.84 -1.81
CA LEU A 40 -0.23 -12.97 -0.66
C LEU A 40 0.59 -11.67 -0.73
N PHE A 41 1.88 -11.75 -1.07
CA PHE A 41 2.71 -10.56 -1.22
C PHE A 41 2.25 -9.68 -2.39
N GLU A 42 1.85 -10.28 -3.51
CA GLU A 42 1.26 -9.53 -4.62
C GLU A 42 -0.04 -8.83 -4.22
N TYR A 43 -0.89 -9.49 -3.44
CA TYR A 43 -2.12 -8.88 -2.92
C TYR A 43 -1.80 -7.68 -2.02
N ILE A 44 -0.92 -7.85 -1.02
CA ILE A 44 -0.46 -6.77 -0.13
C ILE A 44 0.15 -5.60 -0.92
N ARG A 45 0.89 -5.89 -2.00
CA ARG A 45 1.52 -4.87 -2.85
C ARG A 45 0.51 -4.04 -3.64
N LYS A 46 -0.56 -4.66 -4.14
CA LYS A 46 -1.54 -4.02 -5.04
C LYS A 46 -2.58 -3.22 -4.28
N GLU A 47 -3.00 -3.68 -3.11
CA GLU A 47 -4.05 -3.03 -2.34
C GLU A 47 -3.55 -1.76 -1.63
N ASN A 48 -4.20 -0.64 -1.91
CA ASN A 48 -3.82 0.66 -1.33
C ASN A 48 -4.09 0.75 0.17
N ASP A 49 -5.11 0.04 0.67
CA ASP A 49 -5.49 0.04 2.08
C ASP A 49 -4.55 -0.83 2.93
N LEU A 50 -3.73 -1.68 2.28
CA LEU A 50 -2.75 -2.54 2.95
C LEU A 50 -1.35 -1.91 3.06
N LYS A 51 -1.20 -0.61 2.76
CA LYS A 51 0.10 0.10 2.87
C LYS A 51 0.77 -0.04 4.25
N LEU A 52 -0.01 -0.06 5.32
CA LEU A 52 0.52 -0.28 6.68
C LEU A 52 1.16 -1.67 6.80
N LEU A 53 0.50 -2.68 6.25
CA LEU A 53 0.97 -4.05 6.25
C LEU A 53 2.17 -4.25 5.32
N LEU A 54 2.18 -3.59 4.15
CA LEU A 54 3.33 -3.53 3.26
C LEU A 54 4.57 -2.96 3.97
N LYS A 55 4.41 -1.81 4.66
CA LYS A 55 5.50 -1.20 5.43
C LYS A 55 6.01 -2.15 6.50
N HIS A 56 5.12 -2.68 7.35
CA HIS A 56 5.50 -3.63 8.39
C HIS A 56 6.21 -4.88 7.82
N LEU A 57 5.72 -5.43 6.71
CA LEU A 57 6.30 -6.59 6.04
C LEU A 57 7.75 -6.32 5.60
N VAL A 58 8.00 -5.22 4.91
CA VAL A 58 9.35 -4.89 4.42
C VAL A 58 10.26 -4.45 5.58
N ASP A 59 9.80 -3.55 6.46
CA ASP A 59 10.58 -3.05 7.60
C ASP A 59 11.05 -4.17 8.53
N SER A 60 10.17 -5.14 8.79
CA SER A 60 10.45 -6.18 9.79
C SER A 60 11.18 -7.39 9.21
N TYR A 61 10.98 -7.71 7.93
CA TYR A 61 11.39 -9.00 7.37
C TYR A 61 12.31 -8.92 6.14
N TRP A 62 12.66 -7.72 5.63
CA TRP A 62 13.49 -7.60 4.43
C TRP A 62 14.84 -8.31 4.53
N GLY A 63 15.50 -8.27 5.70
CA GLY A 63 16.78 -8.97 5.91
C GLY A 63 16.71 -10.49 5.66
N GLN A 64 15.52 -11.09 5.78
CA GLN A 64 15.28 -12.49 5.44
C GLN A 64 14.85 -12.64 3.97
N LEU A 65 14.00 -11.73 3.49
CA LEU A 65 13.41 -11.78 2.15
C LEU A 65 14.39 -11.44 1.02
N VAL A 66 15.44 -10.65 1.28
CA VAL A 66 16.43 -10.23 0.27
C VAL A 66 17.08 -11.42 -0.45
N LYS A 67 17.19 -12.58 0.20
CA LYS A 67 17.70 -13.83 -0.41
C LYS A 67 16.84 -14.31 -1.58
N PHE A 68 15.59 -13.89 -1.62
CA PHE A 68 14.58 -14.23 -2.63
C PHE A 68 14.29 -13.07 -3.58
N GLU A 69 15.09 -12.00 -3.57
CA GLU A 69 14.87 -10.80 -4.39
C GLU A 69 14.87 -11.08 -5.90
N HIS A 70 15.52 -12.16 -6.35
CA HIS A 70 15.44 -12.63 -7.73
C HIS A 70 14.02 -13.00 -8.18
N LEU A 71 13.09 -13.26 -7.24
CA LEU A 71 11.69 -13.48 -7.54
C LEU A 71 10.99 -12.15 -7.82
N VAL A 72 10.34 -12.07 -8.98
CA VAL A 72 9.68 -10.84 -9.47
C VAL A 72 8.73 -10.23 -8.43
N SER A 73 7.96 -11.05 -7.71
CA SER A 73 7.03 -10.56 -6.68
C SER A 73 7.74 -9.96 -5.46
N ILE A 74 8.88 -10.51 -5.04
CA ILE A 74 9.68 -9.98 -3.92
C ILE A 74 10.33 -8.66 -4.32
N HIS A 75 10.92 -8.59 -5.51
CA HIS A 75 11.48 -7.35 -6.04
C HIS A 75 10.39 -6.27 -6.18
N SER A 76 9.25 -6.61 -6.78
CA SER A 76 8.14 -5.67 -6.99
C SER A 76 7.56 -5.16 -5.67
N LEU A 77 7.52 -6.02 -4.63
CA LEU A 77 7.12 -5.64 -3.28
C LEU A 77 8.05 -4.56 -2.71
N LYS A 78 9.37 -4.73 -2.86
CA LYS A 78 10.37 -3.76 -2.37
C LYS A 78 10.25 -2.41 -3.09
N VAL A 79 10.15 -2.41 -4.41
CA VAL A 79 9.96 -1.19 -5.21
C VAL A 79 8.68 -0.45 -4.78
N LYS A 80 7.57 -1.17 -4.55
CA LYS A 80 6.33 -0.54 -4.09
C LYS A 80 6.47 0.08 -2.71
N TYR A 81 7.20 -0.57 -1.81
CA TYR A 81 7.49 -0.01 -0.49
C TYR A 81 8.28 1.30 -0.60
N GLU A 82 9.34 1.34 -1.41
CA GLU A 82 10.17 2.55 -1.60
C GLU A 82 9.32 3.72 -2.14
N GLN A 83 8.49 3.46 -3.16
CA GLN A 83 7.52 4.45 -3.65
C GLN A 83 6.56 4.95 -2.57
N CYS A 84 6.17 4.10 -1.60
CA CYS A 84 5.27 4.47 -0.51
C CYS A 84 5.97 5.24 0.60
N VAL A 85 7.28 5.07 0.77
CA VAL A 85 8.11 5.86 1.69
C VAL A 85 8.35 7.24 1.09
N ASP A 86 8.77 7.31 -0.17
CA ASP A 86 9.07 8.56 -0.88
C ASP A 86 7.83 9.46 -1.02
N ASN A 87 6.67 8.87 -1.32
CA ASN A 87 5.40 9.60 -1.43
C ASN A 87 4.79 10.02 -0.09
N GLY A 88 5.33 9.55 1.04
CA GLY A 88 4.86 9.91 2.38
C GLY A 88 5.04 11.40 2.69
N GLY A 89 5.86 12.12 1.91
CA GLY A 89 6.06 13.57 2.04
C GLY A 89 5.12 14.45 1.19
N THR A 90 4.44 13.91 0.17
CA THR A 90 3.83 14.75 -0.88
C THR A 90 2.37 14.42 -1.22
N ASN A 91 1.94 13.16 -1.13
CA ASN A 91 0.67 12.75 -1.76
C ASN A 91 -0.61 13.12 -0.99
N GLY A 92 -0.54 13.33 0.33
CA GLY A 92 -1.70 13.83 1.09
C GLY A 92 -2.06 15.27 0.71
N ALA A 93 -1.04 16.11 0.51
CA ALA A 93 -1.20 17.51 0.14
C ALA A 93 -1.67 17.68 -1.30
N VAL A 94 -1.15 16.89 -2.25
CA VAL A 94 -1.53 16.99 -3.67
C VAL A 94 -2.98 16.57 -3.90
N VAL A 95 -3.45 15.50 -3.24
CA VAL A 95 -4.86 15.07 -3.37
C VAL A 95 -5.81 16.07 -2.70
N MET A 96 -5.42 16.68 -1.57
CA MET A 96 -6.18 17.78 -0.97
C MET A 96 -6.20 19.03 -1.86
N ASP A 97 -5.06 19.43 -2.42
CA ASP A 97 -4.98 20.63 -3.28
C ASP A 97 -5.75 20.45 -4.59
N LEU A 98 -5.74 19.25 -5.17
CA LEU A 98 -6.56 18.95 -6.35
C LEU A 98 -8.06 19.05 -6.05
N ARG A 99 -8.50 18.56 -4.89
CA ARG A 99 -9.91 18.66 -4.45
C ARG A 99 -10.31 20.11 -4.19
N ARG A 100 -9.48 20.88 -3.48
CA ARG A 100 -9.71 22.31 -3.22
C ARG A 100 -9.89 23.11 -4.52
N ARG A 101 -9.03 22.86 -5.51
CA ARG A 101 -9.09 23.52 -6.84
C ARG A 101 -10.32 23.14 -7.66
N ILE A 102 -10.84 21.92 -7.48
CA ILE A 102 -12.06 21.48 -8.16
C ILE A 102 -13.28 22.15 -7.51
N ASP A 103 -13.32 22.23 -6.19
CA ASP A 103 -14.41 22.88 -5.45
C ASP A 103 -14.48 24.39 -5.74
N GLU A 104 -13.33 25.10 -5.77
CA GLU A 104 -13.27 26.54 -6.13
C GLU A 104 -13.82 26.82 -7.53
N ARG A 105 -13.46 26.00 -8.53
CA ARG A 105 -13.96 26.14 -9.90
C ARG A 105 -15.45 25.82 -10.05
N ALA A 106 -15.99 24.98 -9.18
CA ALA A 106 -17.42 24.67 -9.19
C ALA A 106 -18.23 25.85 -8.63
N VAL A 107 -17.74 26.48 -7.56
CA VAL A 107 -18.36 27.65 -6.94
C VAL A 107 -18.39 28.85 -7.88
N GLU A 108 -17.26 29.17 -8.56
CA GLU A 108 -17.21 30.27 -9.54
C GLU A 108 -18.24 30.08 -10.67
N ARG A 109 -18.40 28.85 -11.16
CA ARG A 109 -19.37 28.56 -12.22
C ARG A 109 -20.82 28.74 -11.75
N GLU A 110 -21.14 28.32 -10.52
CA GLU A 110 -22.48 28.52 -9.94
C GLU A 110 -22.79 30.01 -9.71
N GLU A 111 -21.80 30.83 -9.35
CA GLU A 111 -21.95 32.28 -9.20
C GLU A 111 -22.17 32.98 -10.55
N GLU A 112 -21.40 32.61 -11.58
CA GLU A 112 -21.57 33.14 -12.95
C GLU A 112 -22.95 32.79 -13.54
N GLU A 113 -23.42 31.55 -13.32
CA GLU A 113 -24.74 31.13 -13.79
C GLU A 113 -25.88 31.86 -13.07
N ARG A 114 -25.73 32.21 -11.78
CA ARG A 114 -26.72 33.02 -11.06
C ARG A 114 -26.77 34.45 -11.59
N TYR A 115 -25.62 35.04 -11.89
CA TYR A 115 -25.53 36.40 -12.43
C TYR A 115 -26.15 36.52 -13.84
N PHE A 116 -26.05 35.47 -14.66
CA PHE A 116 -26.57 35.48 -16.03
C PHE A 116 -28.08 35.19 -16.13
N ASN A 117 -28.70 34.66 -15.06
CA ASN A 117 -30.12 34.27 -15.04
C ASN A 117 -31.04 35.31 -14.36
N GLU A 118 -30.54 36.52 -14.05
CA GLU A 118 -31.33 37.62 -13.44
C GLU A 118 -31.96 38.60 -14.45
N ASP A 119 -32.15 38.23 -15.72
CA ASP A 119 -32.95 38.98 -16.73
C ASP A 119 -34.21 38.23 -17.19
#